data_AF-A0A170WTC0-F1
#
_entry.id   AF-A0A170WTC0-F1
#
_cell.length_a   1.000
_cell.length_b   1.000
_cell.length_c   1.000
_cell.angle_alpha   90.00
_cell.angle_beta   90.00
_cell.angle_gamma   90.00
#
_symmetry.space_group_name_H-M   'P 1'
#
loop_
_entity.id
_entity.type
_entity.pdbx_description
1 polymer ?
#
loop_
_entity_poly.entity_id
_entity_poly.type
_entity_poly.pdbx_seq_one_letter_code
_entity_poly.pdbx_strand_id
1 'polypeptide(L)'
;MKEKKGYISNNKLPVKLKPVDTYDHKVFCGVYSQDGNRLLTASQDRLMRLYDSSNGVVFKQLLEIHGRDVGWSILDAAFSPDSRHIAYSSWSPTLHMVDIEGGGDACSHKHLSCVQMNEGFVVIFYWPFQRMDMILY
;
A
#
# COMPACT_ATOMS: atom_id res chain seq x y z
N MET A 1 -21.09 13.08 -24.83
CA MET A 1 -20.68 13.82 -23.62
C MET A 1 -19.17 13.73 -23.52
N LYS A 2 -18.45 14.86 -23.44
CA LYS A 2 -16.98 14.86 -23.34
C LYS A 2 -16.59 14.56 -21.89
N GLU A 3 -15.77 13.53 -21.69
CA GLU A 3 -15.15 13.21 -20.41
C GLU A 3 -14.36 14.42 -19.90
N LYS A 4 -14.75 14.98 -18.75
CA LYS A 4 -13.92 15.95 -18.03
C LYS A 4 -12.79 15.16 -17.38
N LYS A 5 -11.66 15.03 -18.08
CA LYS A 5 -10.40 14.61 -17.46
C LYS A 5 -10.05 15.66 -16.39
N GLY A 6 -10.04 15.25 -15.12
CA GLY A 6 -9.64 16.11 -14.01
C GLY A 6 -8.17 16.49 -14.19
N TYR A 7 -7.92 17.74 -14.57
CA TYR A 7 -6.56 18.27 -14.59
C TYR A 7 -6.20 18.68 -13.16
N ILE A 8 -5.19 18.04 -12.58
CA ILE A 8 -4.54 18.56 -11.37
C ILE A 8 -3.71 19.76 -11.81
N SER A 9 -4.29 20.96 -11.75
CA SER A 9 -3.61 22.22 -12.08
C SER A 9 -2.68 22.62 -10.92
N ASN A 10 -1.60 21.88 -10.72
CA ASN A 10 -0.62 22.20 -9.71
C ASN A 10 0.74 22.44 -10.37
N ASN A 11 1.12 23.72 -10.49
CA ASN A 11 2.38 24.20 -11.06
C ASN A 11 3.64 23.73 -10.28
N LYS A 12 3.44 22.99 -9.18
CA LYS A 12 4.50 22.34 -8.39
C LYS A 12 4.76 20.88 -8.78
N LEU A 13 3.89 20.28 -9.58
CA LEU A 13 4.16 18.95 -10.11
C LEU A 13 5.28 19.07 -11.15
N PRO A 14 6.29 18.18 -11.12
CA PRO A 14 7.38 18.24 -12.06
C PRO A 14 6.83 18.15 -13.49
N VAL A 15 7.25 19.09 -14.34
CA VAL A 15 6.83 19.18 -15.76
C VAL A 15 7.25 17.92 -16.55
N LYS A 16 8.18 17.13 -16.01
CA LYS A 16 8.63 15.84 -16.56
C LYS A 16 8.49 14.74 -15.50
N LEU A 17 7.61 13.79 -15.77
CA LEU A 17 7.51 12.53 -15.02
C LEU A 17 8.57 11.57 -15.54
N LYS A 18 9.25 10.87 -14.63
CA LYS A 18 10.12 9.74 -14.97
C LYS A 18 9.45 8.46 -14.48
N PRO A 19 9.30 7.43 -15.32
CA PRO A 19 8.83 6.14 -14.85
C PRO A 19 9.84 5.58 -13.86
N VAL A 20 9.35 5.16 -12.70
CA VAL A 20 10.13 4.55 -11.63
C VAL A 20 10.23 3.04 -11.84
N ASP A 21 9.11 2.44 -12.25
CA ASP A 21 8.99 1.02 -12.44
C ASP A 21 7.84 0.72 -13.42
N THR A 22 7.82 -0.50 -13.95
CA THR A 22 6.81 -0.99 -14.89
C THR A 22 6.21 -2.28 -14.38
N TYR A 23 4.88 -2.33 -14.36
CA TYR A 23 4.13 -3.48 -13.86
C TYR A 23 3.42 -4.15 -15.03
N ASP A 24 3.55 -5.48 -15.11
CA ASP A 24 2.78 -6.29 -16.05
C ASP A 24 1.31 -6.45 -15.64
N HIS A 25 0.98 -6.04 -14.42
CA HIS A 25 -0.31 -6.20 -13.77
C HIS A 25 -0.82 -4.86 -13.23
N LYS A 26 -2.14 -4.74 -12.99
CA LYS A 26 -2.72 -3.50 -12.47
C LYS A 26 -2.23 -3.21 -11.06
N VAL A 27 -1.77 -1.97 -10.84
CA VAL A 27 -1.50 -1.42 -9.52
C VAL A 27 -2.80 -0.83 -8.96
N PHE A 28 -3.20 -1.23 -7.75
CA PHE A 28 -4.44 -0.77 -7.12
C PHE A 28 -4.19 0.28 -6.04
N CYS A 29 -3.05 0.23 -5.35
CA CYS A 29 -2.73 1.14 -4.27
C CYS A 29 -1.27 1.62 -4.35
N GLY A 30 -1.05 2.87 -3.94
CA GLY A 30 0.25 3.48 -3.75
C GLY A 30 0.21 4.41 -2.54
N VAL A 31 1.00 4.11 -1.50
CA VAL A 31 1.00 4.80 -0.22
C VAL A 31 2.41 5.16 0.21
N TYR A 32 2.61 6.40 0.68
CA TYR A 32 3.87 6.82 1.28
C TYR A 32 3.88 6.54 2.78
N SER A 33 5.05 6.25 3.33
CA SER A 33 5.28 6.31 4.77
C SER A 33 5.09 7.74 5.28
N GLN A 34 4.84 7.89 6.58
CA GLN A 34 4.56 9.19 7.19
C GLN A 34 5.73 10.19 7.05
N ASP A 35 6.96 9.68 7.02
CA ASP A 35 8.17 10.46 6.81
C ASP A 35 8.45 10.75 5.33
N GLY A 36 7.68 10.17 4.39
CA GLY A 36 7.85 10.33 2.94
C GLY A 36 9.06 9.61 2.35
N ASN A 37 9.82 8.86 3.15
CA ASN A 37 11.04 8.20 2.71
C ASN A 37 10.81 6.81 2.12
N ARG A 38 9.59 6.27 2.21
CA ARG A 38 9.23 4.99 1.62
C ARG A 38 7.94 5.12 0.84
N LEU A 39 7.91 4.46 -0.31
CA LEU A 39 6.71 4.27 -1.12
C LEU A 39 6.38 2.78 -1.15
N LEU A 40 5.15 2.43 -0.82
CA LEU A 40 4.62 1.09 -1.00
C LEU A 40 3.62 1.11 -2.14
N THR A 41 3.74 0.14 -3.04
CA THR A 41 2.75 -0.12 -4.08
C THR A 41 2.16 -1.51 -3.89
N ALA A 42 0.92 -1.69 -4.32
CA ALA A 42 0.23 -2.97 -4.23
C ALA A 42 -0.46 -3.29 -5.56
N SER A 43 -0.31 -4.53 -6.03
CA SER A 43 -0.65 -4.92 -7.39
C SER A 43 -1.48 -6.21 -7.47
N GLN A 44 -2.12 -6.39 -8.62
CA GLN A 44 -2.91 -7.57 -8.99
C GLN A 44 -2.06 -8.84 -9.11
N ASP A 45 -0.75 -8.74 -9.30
CA ASP A 45 0.17 -9.89 -9.21
C ASP A 45 0.31 -10.46 -7.79
N ARG A 46 -0.42 -9.91 -6.82
CA ARG A 46 -0.43 -10.28 -5.39
C ARG A 46 0.86 -9.87 -4.67
N LEU A 47 1.61 -8.95 -5.27
CA LEU A 47 2.84 -8.41 -4.73
C LEU A 47 2.60 -6.99 -4.22
N MET A 48 3.26 -6.70 -3.10
CA MET A 48 3.51 -5.33 -2.68
C MET A 48 4.99 -5.04 -2.82
N ARG A 49 5.33 -3.89 -3.37
CA ARG A 49 6.72 -3.49 -3.59
C ARG A 49 7.01 -2.25 -2.77
N LEU A 50 8.05 -2.36 -1.94
CA LEU A 50 8.52 -1.27 -1.12
C LEU A 50 9.70 -0.60 -1.81
N TYR A 51 9.66 0.72 -1.91
CA TYR A 51 10.70 1.54 -2.50
C TYR A 51 11.23 2.54 -1.48
N ASP A 52 12.53 2.78 -1.51
CA ASP A 52 13.18 3.93 -0.88
C ASP A 52 12.94 5.16 -1.75
N SER A 53 12.37 6.21 -1.16
CA SER A 53 12.12 7.51 -1.78
C SER A 53 12.83 8.67 -1.08
N SER A 54 13.76 8.38 -0.15
CA SER A 54 14.46 9.39 0.66
C SER A 54 15.22 10.45 -0.17
N ASN A 55 15.72 10.06 -1.34
CA ASN A 55 16.45 10.96 -2.25
C ASN A 55 15.50 11.81 -3.13
N GLY A 56 14.19 11.55 -3.14
CA GLY A 56 13.16 12.30 -3.88
C GLY A 56 13.26 12.27 -5.42
N VAL A 57 14.38 11.77 -5.97
CA VAL A 57 14.69 11.76 -7.40
C VAL A 57 14.77 10.34 -7.95
N VAL A 58 15.22 9.39 -7.14
CA VAL A 58 15.40 7.99 -7.52
C VAL A 58 14.68 7.13 -6.50
N PHE A 59 13.83 6.25 -7.00
CA PHE A 59 13.18 5.24 -6.19
C PHE A 59 13.95 3.94 -6.36
N LYS A 60 14.34 3.33 -5.25
CA LYS A 60 15.04 2.04 -5.25
C LYS A 60 14.14 0.99 -4.61
N GLN A 61 13.82 -0.08 -5.33
CA GLN A 61 13.08 -1.19 -4.74
C GLN A 61 13.92 -1.80 -3.60
N LEU A 62 13.32 -1.83 -2.41
CA LEU A 62 13.91 -2.37 -1.18
C LEU A 62 13.47 -3.81 -0.98
N LEU A 63 12.17 -4.08 -1.10
CA LEU A 63 11.56 -5.37 -0.77
C LEU A 63 10.41 -5.66 -1.72
N GLU A 64 10.23 -6.94 -2.01
CA GLU A 64 9.03 -7.49 -2.62
C GLU A 64 8.34 -8.38 -1.59
N ILE A 65 7.06 -8.11 -1.33
CA ILE A 65 6.28 -8.76 -0.28
C ILE A 65 5.13 -9.49 -0.95
N HIS A 66 5.13 -10.81 -0.83
CA HIS A 66 4.03 -11.64 -1.31
C HIS A 66 2.84 -11.58 -0.35
N GLY A 67 1.66 -11.27 -0.87
CA GLY A 67 0.43 -11.40 -0.11
C GLY A 67 0.15 -12.85 0.28
N ARG A 68 0.07 -13.13 1.59
CA ARG A 68 -0.41 -14.39 2.13
C ARG A 68 -1.92 -14.56 1.94
N ASP A 69 -2.34 -15.75 1.54
CA ASP A 69 -3.74 -16.15 1.31
C ASP A 69 -4.50 -15.21 0.36
N VAL A 70 -3.78 -14.64 -0.60
CA VAL A 70 -4.32 -13.73 -1.62
C VAL A 70 -4.60 -14.51 -2.90
N GLY A 71 -5.87 -14.64 -3.24
CA GLY A 71 -6.29 -15.34 -4.45
C GLY A 71 -6.02 -14.55 -5.74
N TRP A 72 -6.31 -13.24 -5.73
CA TRP A 72 -6.35 -12.46 -6.97
C TRP A 72 -5.61 -11.12 -6.93
N SER A 73 -5.73 -10.33 -5.87
CA SER A 73 -5.08 -9.02 -5.80
C SER A 73 -4.97 -8.52 -4.38
N ILE A 74 -3.97 -7.66 -4.15
CA ILE A 74 -3.98 -6.75 -3.00
C ILE A 74 -4.87 -5.57 -3.36
N LEU A 75 -5.83 -5.27 -2.49
CA LEU A 75 -6.81 -4.21 -2.73
C LEU A 75 -6.33 -2.89 -2.15
N ASP A 76 -5.82 -2.92 -0.93
CA ASP A 76 -5.30 -1.76 -0.24
C ASP A 76 -4.15 -2.13 0.70
N ALA A 77 -3.32 -1.14 1.03
CA ALA A 77 -2.18 -1.31 1.92
C ALA A 77 -1.88 -0.02 2.69
N ALA A 78 -1.27 -0.20 3.86
CA ALA A 78 -1.17 0.82 4.88
C ALA A 78 0.12 0.66 5.70
N PHE A 79 0.92 1.71 5.83
CA PHE A 79 2.03 1.74 6.80
C PHE A 79 1.53 1.96 8.22
N SER A 80 2.11 1.21 9.15
CA SER A 80 2.09 1.58 10.57
C SER A 80 2.75 2.95 10.81
N PRO A 81 2.37 3.69 11.87
CA PRO A 81 2.96 4.99 12.21
C PRO A 81 4.46 4.92 12.47
N ASP A 82 4.95 3.81 13.01
CA ASP A 82 6.39 3.60 13.20
C ASP A 82 7.12 3.17 11.92
N SER A 83 6.40 3.01 10.80
CA SER A 83 6.91 2.60 9.48
C SER A 83 7.64 1.25 9.48
N ARG A 84 7.36 0.38 10.47
CA ARG A 84 7.97 -0.95 10.61
C ARG A 84 7.07 -2.09 10.17
N HIS A 85 5.77 -1.84 10.11
CA HIS A 85 4.77 -2.80 9.67
C HIS A 85 3.95 -2.25 8.52
N ILE A 86 3.46 -3.16 7.70
CA ILE A 86 2.47 -2.89 6.66
C ILE A 86 1.25 -3.75 6.94
N ALA A 87 0.07 -3.14 6.97
CA ALA A 87 -1.21 -3.85 6.91
C ALA A 87 -1.71 -3.85 5.47
N TYR A 88 -2.31 -4.95 5.03
CA TYR A 88 -2.89 -5.04 3.69
C TYR A 88 -4.15 -5.89 3.66
N SER A 89 -5.00 -5.59 2.67
CA SER A 89 -6.27 -6.24 2.41
C SER A 89 -6.27 -6.94 1.06
N SER A 90 -7.11 -7.95 0.93
CA SER A 90 -7.38 -8.65 -0.32
C SER A 90 -8.85 -9.08 -0.33
N TRP A 91 -9.24 -9.87 -1.32
CA TRP A 91 -10.55 -10.54 -1.35
C TRP A 91 -10.75 -11.60 -0.27
N SER A 92 -9.72 -11.91 0.52
CA SER A 92 -9.82 -12.78 1.68
C SER A 92 -10.59 -12.09 2.82
N PRO A 93 -11.37 -12.84 3.63
CA PRO A 93 -12.04 -12.28 4.81
C PRO A 93 -11.07 -11.88 5.93
N THR A 94 -9.76 -12.04 5.75
CA THR A 94 -8.75 -11.76 6.76
C THR A 94 -7.81 -10.65 6.28
N LEU A 95 -7.55 -9.69 7.15
CA LEU A 95 -6.48 -8.73 6.95
C LEU A 95 -5.15 -9.31 7.40
N HIS A 96 -4.08 -8.88 6.76
CA HIS A 96 -2.76 -9.35 7.07
C HIS A 96 -1.86 -8.18 7.43
N MET A 97 -0.92 -8.43 8.33
CA MET A 97 0.14 -7.50 8.67
C MET A 97 1.48 -8.18 8.52
N VAL A 98 2.46 -7.44 8.01
CA VAL A 98 3.83 -7.90 7.79
C VAL A 98 4.81 -6.94 8.43
N ASP A 99 5.83 -7.48 9.08
CA ASP A 99 6.99 -6.72 9.57
C ASP A 99 8.00 -6.56 8.44
N ILE A 100 8.46 -5.32 8.21
CA ILE A 100 9.42 -4.97 7.15
C ILE A 100 10.82 -4.65 7.66
N GLU A 101 11.09 -4.67 8.97
CA GLU A 101 12.44 -4.46 9.50
C GLU A 101 13.32 -5.73 9.45
N GLY A 102 12.72 -6.91 9.28
CA GLY A 102 13.44 -8.19 9.30
C GLY A 102 14.43 -8.42 8.15
N GLY A 103 14.32 -7.67 7.04
CA GLY A 103 15.18 -7.80 5.86
C GLY A 103 15.05 -9.15 5.13
N GLY A 104 14.49 -9.16 3.92
CA GLY A 104 14.42 -10.33 3.02
C GLY A 104 13.19 -11.24 3.21
N ASP A 105 13.26 -12.45 2.62
CA ASP A 105 12.19 -13.47 2.51
C ASP A 105 11.56 -13.95 3.85
N ALA A 106 12.00 -13.39 4.98
CA ALA A 106 11.51 -13.66 6.32
C ALA A 106 10.36 -12.72 6.75
N CYS A 107 9.59 -12.21 5.79
CA CYS A 107 8.37 -11.45 6.08
C CYS A 107 7.39 -12.33 6.87
N SER A 108 7.28 -12.08 8.18
CA SER A 108 6.33 -12.81 9.04
C SER A 108 4.95 -12.17 8.90
N HIS A 109 4.03 -12.89 8.27
CA HIS A 109 2.64 -12.46 8.14
C HIS A 109 1.87 -12.84 9.40
N LYS A 110 1.23 -11.87 10.02
CA LYS A 110 0.27 -12.06 11.11
C LYS A 110 -1.13 -11.80 10.58
N HIS A 111 -2.06 -12.70 10.90
CA HIS A 111 -3.48 -12.49 10.63
C HIS A 111 -4.04 -11.47 11.62
N LEU A 112 -4.80 -10.53 11.09
CA LEU A 112 -5.58 -9.57 11.87
C LEU A 112 -7.04 -9.92 11.64
N SER A 113 -7.74 -10.31 12.70
CA SER A 113 -9.17 -10.60 12.63
C SER A 113 -9.93 -9.28 12.40
N CYS A 114 -10.60 -9.15 11.26
CA CYS A 114 -11.55 -8.06 11.06
C CYS A 114 -12.88 -8.41 11.73
N VAL A 115 -13.56 -7.39 12.25
CA VAL A 115 -14.97 -7.52 12.65
C VAL A 115 -15.83 -7.16 11.43
N GLN A 116 -16.57 -8.13 10.92
CA GLN A 116 -17.52 -7.90 9.82
C GLN A 116 -18.68 -7.04 10.33
N MET A 117 -18.95 -5.92 9.68
CA MET A 117 -20.17 -5.12 9.91
C MET A 117 -21.13 -5.27 8.74
N ASN A 118 -22.43 -5.20 9.04
CA ASN A 118 -23.52 -5.67 8.17
C ASN A 118 -23.66 -5.00 6.79
N GLU A 119 -22.94 -3.92 6.50
CA GLU A 119 -23.04 -3.19 5.21
C GLU A 119 -21.70 -2.88 4.52
N GLY A 120 -20.62 -3.58 4.88
CA GLY A 120 -19.31 -3.43 4.24
C GLY A 120 -18.15 -3.74 5.19
N PHE A 121 -16.95 -3.89 4.62
CA PHE A 121 -15.73 -4.15 5.39
C PHE A 121 -15.02 -2.83 5.74
N VAL A 122 -15.51 -2.10 6.73
CA VAL A 122 -14.74 -0.98 7.29
C VAL A 122 -13.83 -1.54 8.37
N VAL A 123 -12.51 -1.51 8.16
CA VAL A 123 -11.55 -1.81 9.22
C VAL A 123 -10.82 -0.55 9.63
N ILE A 124 -11.24 0.00 10.76
CA ILE A 124 -10.55 1.09 11.45
C ILE A 124 -9.56 0.44 12.41
N PHE A 125 -8.27 0.60 12.14
CA PHE A 125 -7.27 0.30 13.17
C PHE A 125 -7.14 1.51 14.10
N TYR A 126 -7.32 1.27 15.40
CA TYR A 126 -6.88 2.21 16.42
C TYR A 126 -5.44 1.88 16.78
N TRP A 127 -4.49 2.60 16.19
CA TRP A 127 -3.24 2.84 16.90
C TRP A 127 -3.51 3.92 17.96
N PRO A 128 -2.94 3.82 19.17
CA PRO A 128 -3.31 4.65 20.31
C PRO A 128 -3.09 6.15 20.10
N PHE A 129 -2.48 6.58 18.98
CA PHE A 129 -2.18 7.99 18.71
C PHE A 129 -2.55 8.51 17.32
N GLN A 130 -3.09 7.71 16.38
CA GLN A 130 -3.59 8.28 15.12
C GLN A 130 -4.54 7.35 14.35
N ARG A 131 -5.60 7.94 13.78
CA ARG A 131 -6.63 7.25 12.98
C ARG A 131 -6.05 6.88 11.62
N MET A 132 -6.12 5.60 11.27
CA MET A 132 -5.85 5.12 9.92
C MET A 132 -7.16 4.62 9.31
N ASP A 133 -7.71 5.40 8.38
CA ASP A 133 -8.94 5.05 7.68
C ASP A 133 -8.59 4.22 6.44
N MET A 134 -8.73 2.89 6.54
CA MET A 134 -8.72 2.01 5.37
C MET A 134 -10.18 1.83 4.94
N ILE A 135 -10.60 2.59 3.93
CA ILE A 135 -11.97 2.53 3.40
C ILE A 135 -11.98 1.49 2.28
N LEU A 136 -12.59 0.33 2.54
CA LEU A 136 -12.93 -0.64 1.50
C LEU A 136 -14.39 -0.38 1.09
N TYR A 137 -14.61 -0.06 -0.18
CA TYR A 137 -15.94 0.14 -0.77
C TYR A 137 -16.60 -1.19 -1.13
#